data_AF-A0A2U1LUE2-F1
#
_entry.id   AF-A0A2U1LUE2-F1
#
_cell.length_a   1.000
_cell.length_b   1.000
_cell.length_c   1.000
_cell.angle_alpha   90.00
_cell.angle_beta   90.00
_cell.angle_gamma   90.00
#
_symmetry.space_group_name_H-M   'P 1'
#
loop_
_entity.id
_entity.type
_entity.pdbx_description
1 polymer ?
#
loop_
_entity_poly.entity_id
_entity_poly.type
_entity_poly.pdbx_seq_one_letter_code
_entity_poly.pdbx_strand_id
1 'polypeptide(L)'
;MNDSFVCLIPKKDQREKWTDYRPISLINCVYKLLSKVLANRIRKVLPEVVEENQCAFVEGCFILDGVMIVSELISDLKLNRSMGLILKLDFAKGFDSVSWVFLSKVMSSMGFNSSFCYWVHSCVSSARISVLVNGSSSGIFNLERGLRQGDPLSPFLFLLVAEVLNKMIKYSLSNGNLKGIKINNGGDPLTHIQFADDTILFGDNPLEEMATWKSILEQFGDASGLKLNWTNANCLELMFLWMSLVRELAL
;
A
#
# COMPACT_ATOMS: atom_id res chain seq x y z
N MET A 1 -22.92 -13.98 12.11
CA MET A 1 -22.76 -12.59 12.66
C MET A 1 -21.72 -11.79 11.89
N ASN A 2 -20.57 -12.37 11.55
CA ASN A 2 -19.59 -11.77 10.64
C ASN A 2 -19.82 -12.24 9.18
N ASP A 3 -21.07 -12.19 8.74
CA ASP A 3 -21.46 -12.57 7.38
C ASP A 3 -21.54 -11.30 6.54
N SER A 4 -21.00 -11.35 5.32
CA SER A 4 -21.03 -10.20 4.41
C SER A 4 -21.36 -10.63 2.99
N PHE A 5 -22.03 -9.75 2.28
CA PHE A 5 -22.29 -9.92 0.85
C PHE A 5 -21.26 -9.14 0.05
N VAL A 6 -20.72 -9.71 -1.01
CA VAL A 6 -19.89 -8.98 -1.97
C VAL A 6 -20.79 -8.56 -3.14
N CYS A 7 -20.91 -7.26 -3.32
CA CYS A 7 -21.53 -6.65 -4.48
C CYS A 7 -20.44 -6.22 -5.47
N LEU A 8 -20.64 -6.49 -6.76
CA LEU A 8 -19.70 -6.10 -7.81
C LEU A 8 -20.13 -4.77 -8.43
N ILE A 9 -19.38 -3.70 -8.16
CA ILE A 9 -19.63 -2.38 -8.74
C ILE A 9 -18.73 -2.18 -9.98
N PRO A 10 -19.27 -1.81 -11.14
CA PRO A 10 -18.47 -1.56 -12.34
C PRO A 10 -17.46 -0.42 -12.13
N LYS A 11 -16.24 -0.57 -12.65
CA LYS A 11 -15.20 0.49 -12.70
C LYS A 11 -15.39 1.43 -13.90
N LYS A 12 -16.02 0.95 -14.98
CA LYS A 12 -16.21 1.63 -16.28
C LYS A 12 -17.49 1.12 -16.97
N ASP A 13 -17.97 1.87 -17.97
CA ASP A 13 -19.23 1.57 -18.66
C ASP A 13 -19.17 0.29 -19.51
N GLN A 14 -18.10 0.10 -20.27
CA GLN A 14 -17.88 -1.13 -21.05
C GLN A 14 -17.19 -2.20 -20.20
N ARG A 15 -17.82 -3.38 -20.08
CA ARG A 15 -17.42 -4.45 -19.17
C ARG A 15 -17.11 -5.70 -19.99
N GLU A 16 -15.86 -6.14 -19.98
CA GLU A 16 -15.44 -7.33 -20.72
C GLU A 16 -14.83 -8.39 -19.79
N LYS A 17 -14.27 -7.97 -18.65
CA LYS A 17 -13.52 -8.85 -17.74
C LYS A 17 -13.95 -8.67 -16.28
N TRP A 18 -13.79 -9.71 -15.47
CA TRP A 18 -14.05 -9.66 -14.02
C TRP A 18 -13.22 -8.58 -13.29
N THR A 19 -12.04 -8.25 -13.81
CA THR A 19 -11.17 -7.19 -13.29
C THR A 19 -11.75 -5.78 -13.44
N ASP A 20 -12.77 -5.61 -14.28
CA ASP A 20 -13.49 -4.35 -14.50
C ASP A 20 -14.51 -4.06 -13.39
N TYR A 21 -14.66 -4.95 -12.40
CA TYR A 21 -15.53 -4.75 -11.25
C TYR A 21 -14.70 -4.50 -9.98
N ARG A 22 -15.26 -3.68 -9.07
CA ARG A 22 -14.80 -3.50 -7.68
C ARG A 22 -15.71 -4.28 -6.75
N PRO A 23 -15.19 -5.25 -5.99
CA PRO A 23 -15.96 -5.92 -4.96
C PRO A 23 -16.15 -4.98 -3.76
N ILE A 24 -17.40 -4.69 -3.40
CA ILE A 24 -17.73 -3.97 -2.16
C ILE A 24 -18.37 -4.94 -1.19
N SER A 25 -17.84 -5.01 0.03
CA SER A 25 -18.44 -5.80 1.10
C SER A 25 -19.59 -5.02 1.75
N LEU A 26 -20.81 -5.56 1.62
CA LEU A 26 -21.97 -5.17 2.41
C LEU A 26 -21.93 -5.94 3.72
N ILE A 27 -21.45 -5.25 4.75
CA ILE A 27 -21.18 -5.83 6.06
C ILE A 27 -22.38 -5.60 6.97
N ASN A 28 -22.69 -6.59 7.82
CA ASN A 28 -23.74 -6.47 8.84
C ASN A 28 -23.55 -5.21 9.72
N CYS A 29 -24.63 -4.48 9.99
CA CYS A 29 -24.59 -3.24 10.75
C CYS A 29 -24.05 -3.39 12.17
N VAL A 30 -24.39 -4.48 12.86
CA VAL A 30 -23.89 -4.78 14.22
C VAL A 30 -22.38 -5.00 14.19
N TYR A 31 -21.90 -5.76 13.20
CA TYR A 31 -20.47 -5.92 13.00
C TYR A 31 -19.80 -4.57 12.68
N LYS A 32 -20.42 -3.74 11.83
CA LYS A 32 -19.87 -2.43 11.44
C LYS A 32 -19.70 -1.50 12.65
N LEU A 33 -20.60 -1.58 13.64
CA LEU A 33 -20.44 -0.88 14.91
C LEU A 33 -19.22 -1.39 15.68
N LEU A 34 -19.07 -2.70 15.83
CA LEU A 34 -17.90 -3.31 16.48
C LEU A 34 -16.60 -2.89 15.80
N SER A 35 -16.51 -3.04 14.48
CA SER A 35 -15.30 -2.72 13.72
C SER A 35 -14.99 -1.23 13.77
N LYS A 36 -16.02 -0.36 13.80
CA LYS A 36 -15.84 1.08 14.02
C LYS A 36 -15.31 1.41 15.42
N VAL A 37 -15.75 0.71 16.46
CA VAL A 37 -15.21 0.88 17.83
C VAL A 37 -13.72 0.50 17.87
N LEU A 38 -13.34 -0.63 17.27
CA LEU A 38 -11.95 -1.05 17.18
C LEU A 38 -11.11 -0.05 16.37
N ALA A 39 -11.61 0.40 15.21
CA ALA A 39 -10.96 1.40 14.37
C ALA A 39 -10.69 2.71 15.13
N ASN A 40 -11.68 3.19 15.89
CA ASN A 40 -11.54 4.39 16.70
C ASN A 40 -10.50 4.24 17.83
N ARG A 41 -10.25 3.01 18.31
CA ARG A 41 -9.17 2.75 19.28
C ARG A 41 -7.80 2.77 18.61
N ILE A 42 -7.65 2.13 17.45
CA ILE A 42 -6.39 2.18 16.67
C ILE A 42 -6.06 3.62 16.29
N ARG A 43 -7.05 4.40 15.83
CA ARG A 43 -6.86 5.80 15.43
C ARG A 43 -6.19 6.64 16.53
N LYS A 44 -6.47 6.37 17.81
CA LYS A 44 -5.89 7.14 18.92
C LYS A 44 -4.40 6.90 19.12
N VAL A 45 -3.93 5.68 18.81
CA VAL A 45 -2.52 5.29 18.98
C VAL A 45 -1.74 5.33 17.67
N LEU A 46 -2.44 5.57 16.55
CA LEU A 46 -1.83 5.59 15.22
C LEU A 46 -0.61 6.52 15.11
N PRO A 47 -0.63 7.76 15.67
CA PRO A 47 0.55 8.64 15.63
C PRO A 47 1.77 8.12 16.40
N GLU A 48 1.59 7.17 17.32
CA GLU A 48 2.71 6.58 18.10
C GLU A 48 3.35 5.38 17.38
N VAL A 49 2.63 4.76 16.45
CA VAL A 49 3.04 3.48 15.82
C VAL A 49 3.27 3.57 14.32
N VAL A 50 2.77 4.64 13.67
CA VAL A 50 2.94 4.95 12.25
C VAL A 50 3.64 6.29 12.11
N GLU A 51 4.60 6.36 11.19
CA GLU A 51 5.35 7.59 10.96
C GLU A 51 4.55 8.65 10.17
N GLU A 52 4.87 9.92 10.41
CA GLU A 52 4.23 11.08 9.77
C GLU A 52 4.33 11.07 8.23
N ASN A 53 5.31 10.35 7.69
CA ASN A 53 5.56 10.20 6.25
C ASN A 53 4.44 9.42 5.54
N GLN A 54 3.56 8.72 6.28
CA GLN A 54 2.34 8.14 5.74
C GLN A 54 1.21 9.17 5.70
N CYS A 55 1.04 9.83 4.56
CA CYS A 55 0.05 10.87 4.35
C CYS A 55 -1.42 10.39 4.31
N ALA A 56 -1.71 9.09 4.50
CA ALA A 56 -3.06 8.55 4.40
C ALA A 56 -3.78 8.46 5.74
N PHE A 57 -4.97 9.08 5.80
CA PHE A 57 -5.87 9.07 6.96
C PHE A 57 -5.33 9.73 8.24
N VAL A 58 -4.19 10.40 8.15
CA VAL A 58 -3.67 11.36 9.14
C VAL A 58 -4.31 12.74 8.86
N GLU A 59 -4.79 13.39 9.91
CA GLU A 59 -5.48 14.68 9.80
C GLU A 59 -4.46 15.78 9.41
N GLY A 60 -4.67 16.43 8.25
CA GLY A 60 -3.81 17.52 7.76
C GLY A 60 -2.94 17.21 6.53
N CYS A 61 -2.88 15.96 6.07
CA CYS A 61 -2.18 15.60 4.83
C CYS A 61 -3.16 15.45 3.66
N PHE A 62 -2.93 16.16 2.54
CA PHE A 62 -3.75 16.09 1.34
C PHE A 62 -3.06 15.31 0.23
N ILE A 63 -3.83 14.59 -0.59
CA ILE A 63 -3.33 13.91 -1.79
C ILE A 63 -2.58 14.89 -2.71
N LEU A 64 -3.04 16.15 -2.75
CA LEU A 64 -2.44 17.20 -3.56
C LEU A 64 -1.00 17.53 -3.14
N ASP A 65 -0.65 17.34 -1.87
CA ASP A 65 0.70 17.60 -1.37
C ASP A 65 1.69 16.62 -2.04
N GLY A 66 1.32 15.35 -2.12
CA GLY A 66 2.12 14.33 -2.80
C GLY A 66 2.29 14.61 -4.30
N VAL A 67 1.22 15.08 -4.96
CA VAL A 67 1.27 15.48 -6.38
C VAL A 67 2.19 16.68 -6.58
N MET A 68 2.12 17.68 -5.69
CA MET A 68 2.96 18.88 -5.76
C MET A 68 4.44 18.51 -5.58
N ILE A 69 4.79 17.69 -4.58
CA ILE A 69 6.16 17.22 -4.36
C ILE A 69 6.70 16.50 -5.59
N VAL A 70 5.92 15.58 -6.18
CA VAL A 70 6.31 14.87 -7.40
C VAL A 70 6.52 15.84 -8.57
N SER A 71 5.62 16.82 -8.75
CA SER A 71 5.71 17.81 -9.83
C SER A 71 6.95 18.71 -9.70
N GLU A 72 7.25 19.16 -8.49
CA GLU A 72 8.43 19.98 -8.20
C GLU A 72 9.72 19.19 -8.43
N LEU A 73 9.77 17.95 -7.93
CA LEU A 73 10.89 17.05 -8.13
C LEU A 73 11.18 16.81 -9.63
N ILE A 74 10.14 16.51 -10.42
CA ILE A 74 10.28 16.34 -11.87
C ILE A 74 10.82 17.61 -12.53
N SER A 75 10.38 18.78 -12.07
CA SER A 75 10.84 20.06 -12.60
C SER A 75 12.30 20.32 -12.26
N ASP A 76 12.71 20.05 -11.02
CA ASP A 76 14.10 20.20 -10.58
C ASP A 76 15.06 19.26 -11.32
N LEU A 77 14.72 17.97 -11.43
CA LEU A 77 15.50 17.00 -12.20
C LEU A 77 15.68 17.42 -13.66
N LYS A 78 14.63 17.99 -14.28
CA LYS A 78 14.69 18.51 -15.65
C LYS A 78 15.58 19.75 -15.78
N LEU A 79 15.50 20.68 -14.83
CA LEU A 79 16.31 21.90 -14.83
C LEU A 79 17.80 21.58 -14.63
N ASN A 80 18.11 20.66 -13.71
CA ASN A 80 19.47 20.29 -13.35
C ASN A 80 20.08 19.21 -14.24
N ARG A 81 19.28 18.60 -15.16
CA ARG A 81 19.68 17.47 -16.02
C ARG A 81 20.27 16.31 -15.23
N SER A 82 19.76 16.10 -14.02
CA SER A 82 20.10 14.96 -13.17
C SER A 82 19.24 13.75 -13.53
N MET A 83 19.81 12.57 -13.31
CA MET A 83 19.06 11.32 -13.42
C MET A 83 18.28 11.10 -12.13
N GLY A 84 17.11 10.50 -12.23
CA GLY A 84 16.32 10.11 -11.06
C GLY A 84 15.38 8.96 -11.39
N LEU A 85 15.06 8.17 -10.37
CA LEU A 85 14.10 7.08 -10.42
C LEU A 85 12.80 7.54 -9.77
N ILE A 86 11.68 7.41 -10.48
CA ILE A 86 10.33 7.53 -9.91
C ILE A 86 9.54 6.26 -10.23
N LEU A 87 9.24 5.47 -9.22
CA LEU A 87 8.54 4.20 -9.39
C LEU A 87 7.16 4.28 -8.71
N LYS A 88 6.09 4.22 -9.51
CA LYS A 88 4.74 4.05 -8.97
C LYS A 88 4.46 2.57 -8.76
N LEU A 89 4.16 2.20 -7.52
CA LEU A 89 3.73 0.85 -7.16
C LEU A 89 2.25 0.66 -7.43
N ASP A 90 1.92 -0.51 -7.99
CA ASP A 90 0.54 -1.03 -8.08
C ASP A 90 0.49 -2.37 -7.35
N PHE A 91 0.06 -2.34 -6.08
CA PHE A 91 -0.18 -3.57 -5.33
C PHE A 91 -1.44 -4.22 -5.86
N ALA A 92 -1.27 -5.30 -6.62
CA ALA A 92 -2.38 -6.02 -7.24
C ALA A 92 -3.39 -6.46 -6.18
N LYS A 93 -4.55 -5.78 -6.13
CA LYS A 93 -5.60 -6.04 -5.12
C LYS A 93 -5.03 -5.99 -3.69
N GLY A 94 -4.37 -4.90 -3.33
CA GLY A 94 -3.67 -4.75 -2.05
C GLY A 94 -4.50 -5.17 -0.84
N PHE A 95 -5.73 -4.66 -0.71
CA PHE A 95 -6.62 -5.07 0.39
C PHE A 95 -6.91 -6.57 0.39
N ASP A 96 -7.17 -7.20 -0.76
CA ASP A 96 -7.60 -8.61 -0.84
C ASP A 96 -6.47 -9.61 -0.53
N SER A 97 -5.21 -9.17 -0.46
CA SER A 97 -4.04 -10.06 -0.41
C SER A 97 -3.28 -10.09 0.92
N VAL A 98 -3.59 -9.17 1.85
CA VAL A 98 -2.92 -9.06 3.15
C VAL A 98 -2.99 -10.36 3.96
N SER A 99 -1.83 -10.88 4.37
CA SER A 99 -1.69 -12.05 5.25
C SER A 99 -2.11 -11.72 6.68
N TRP A 100 -3.09 -12.44 7.22
CA TRP A 100 -3.54 -12.27 8.61
C TRP A 100 -2.49 -12.70 9.64
N VAL A 101 -1.67 -13.70 9.28
CA VAL A 101 -0.54 -14.13 10.12
C VAL A 101 0.47 -13.00 10.24
N PHE A 102 0.79 -12.36 9.12
CA PHE A 102 1.68 -11.19 9.10
C PHE A 102 1.10 -10.04 9.90
N LEU A 103 -0.15 -9.64 9.64
CA LEU A 103 -0.84 -8.58 10.39
C LEU A 103 -0.81 -8.82 11.91
N SER A 104 -1.08 -10.05 12.35
CA SER A 104 -1.09 -10.40 13.77
C SER A 104 0.30 -10.26 14.40
N LYS A 105 1.37 -10.62 13.67
CA LYS A 105 2.76 -10.42 14.09
C LYS A 105 3.11 -8.94 14.17
N VAL A 106 2.71 -8.13 13.19
CA VAL A 106 2.93 -6.68 13.15
C VAL A 106 2.28 -5.99 14.33
N MET A 107 1.00 -6.29 14.60
CA MET A 107 0.33 -5.70 15.76
C MET A 107 1.01 -6.10 17.07
N SER A 108 1.43 -7.35 17.20
CA SER A 108 2.13 -7.82 18.39
C SER A 108 3.50 -7.13 18.56
N SER A 109 4.26 -6.93 17.48
CA SER A 109 5.55 -6.23 17.52
C SER A 109 5.44 -4.73 17.76
N MET A 110 4.31 -4.12 17.38
CA MET A 110 3.95 -2.74 17.72
C MET A 110 3.44 -2.58 19.17
N GLY A 111 3.39 -3.66 19.96
CA GLY A 111 3.02 -3.60 21.38
C GLY A 111 1.52 -3.59 21.65
N PHE A 112 0.66 -3.88 20.66
CA PHE A 112 -0.76 -4.06 20.92
C PHE A 112 -0.97 -5.25 21.86
N ASN A 113 -1.88 -5.09 22.83
CA ASN A 113 -2.15 -6.17 23.78
C ASN A 113 -2.75 -7.41 23.08
N SER A 114 -2.50 -8.59 23.64
CA SER A 114 -2.89 -9.86 23.05
C SER A 114 -4.40 -9.99 22.84
N SER A 115 -5.21 -9.47 23.77
CA SER A 115 -6.68 -9.46 23.66
C SER A 115 -7.16 -8.64 22.46
N PHE A 116 -6.56 -7.47 22.22
CA PHE A 116 -6.91 -6.60 21.10
C PHE A 116 -6.47 -7.22 19.78
N CYS A 117 -5.27 -7.78 19.71
CA CYS A 117 -4.80 -8.55 18.56
C CYS A 117 -5.77 -9.71 18.25
N TYR A 118 -6.24 -10.43 19.27
CA TYR A 118 -7.21 -11.51 19.11
C TYR A 118 -8.57 -11.02 18.57
N TRP A 119 -9.09 -9.90 19.06
CA TRP A 119 -10.34 -9.32 18.56
C TRP A 119 -10.22 -8.88 17.10
N VAL A 120 -9.12 -8.22 16.74
CA VAL A 120 -8.85 -7.82 15.35
C VAL A 120 -8.67 -9.03 14.45
N HIS A 121 -7.91 -10.04 14.89
CA HIS A 121 -7.73 -11.29 14.16
C HIS A 121 -9.09 -11.96 13.90
N SER A 122 -9.92 -12.09 14.93
CA SER A 122 -11.26 -12.67 14.81
C SER A 122 -12.16 -11.86 13.87
N CYS A 123 -12.03 -10.53 13.85
CA CYS A 123 -12.76 -9.66 12.93
C CYS A 123 -12.45 -9.94 11.45
N VAL A 124 -11.18 -10.22 11.13
CA VAL A 124 -10.76 -10.48 9.75
C VAL A 124 -10.94 -11.96 9.36
N SER A 125 -10.67 -12.90 10.26
CA SER A 125 -10.63 -14.33 9.94
C SER A 125 -11.95 -15.07 10.04
N SER A 126 -12.91 -14.56 10.82
CA SER A 126 -14.22 -15.21 10.98
C SER A 126 -15.22 -14.83 9.89
N ALA A 127 -14.81 -14.05 8.88
CA ALA A 127 -15.71 -13.49 7.88
C ALA A 127 -16.16 -14.56 6.88
N ARG A 128 -17.48 -14.73 6.73
CA ARG A 128 -18.06 -15.55 5.66
C ARG A 128 -18.61 -14.64 4.57
N ILE A 129 -18.30 -14.96 3.33
CA ILE A 129 -18.65 -14.15 2.17
C ILE A 129 -19.59 -14.92 1.27
N SER A 130 -20.61 -14.21 0.78
CA SER A 130 -21.43 -14.65 -0.35
C SER A 130 -21.43 -13.59 -1.44
N VAL A 131 -21.47 -14.01 -2.71
CA VAL A 131 -21.53 -13.08 -3.85
C VAL A 131 -22.99 -12.78 -4.18
N LEU A 132 -23.33 -11.50 -4.34
CA LEU A 132 -24.64 -11.12 -4.86
C LEU A 132 -24.61 -11.14 -6.38
N VAL A 133 -25.41 -12.03 -6.97
CA VAL A 133 -25.64 -12.11 -8.41
C VAL A 133 -27.08 -11.71 -8.67
N ASN A 134 -27.29 -10.58 -9.36
CA ASN A 134 -28.62 -10.02 -9.64
C ASN A 134 -29.50 -9.84 -8.40
N GLY A 135 -28.90 -9.45 -7.26
CA GLY A 135 -29.61 -9.24 -5.99
C GLY A 135 -29.82 -10.52 -5.16
N SER A 136 -29.50 -11.69 -5.69
CA SER A 136 -29.58 -12.97 -4.97
C SER A 136 -28.21 -13.43 -4.49
N SER A 137 -28.15 -13.93 -3.25
CA SER A 137 -26.94 -14.52 -2.67
C SER A 137 -26.60 -15.85 -3.34
N SER A 138 -25.36 -15.99 -3.81
CA SER A 138 -24.87 -17.19 -4.47
C SER A 138 -23.48 -17.56 -3.96
N GLY A 139 -23.33 -18.83 -3.56
CA GLY A 139 -22.12 -19.37 -2.95
C GLY A 139 -21.83 -18.79 -1.57
N ILE A 140 -21.29 -19.61 -0.66
CA ILE A 140 -20.73 -19.13 0.60
C ILE A 140 -19.31 -19.68 0.68
N PHE A 141 -18.35 -18.81 0.94
CA PHE A 141 -16.96 -19.19 1.16
C PHE A 141 -16.35 -18.36 2.29
N ASN A 142 -15.32 -18.91 2.90
CA ASN A 142 -14.54 -18.22 3.92
C ASN A 142 -13.38 -17.50 3.24
N LEU A 143 -12.97 -16.36 3.81
CA LEU A 143 -11.70 -15.78 3.46
C LEU A 143 -10.55 -16.53 4.14
N GLU A 144 -9.37 -16.49 3.52
CA GLU A 144 -8.13 -17.01 4.12
C GLU A 144 -7.08 -15.90 4.32
N ARG A 145 -7.33 -14.74 3.70
CA ARG A 145 -6.49 -13.55 3.72
C ARG A 145 -7.31 -12.33 3.26
N GLY A 146 -6.69 -11.16 3.38
CA GLY A 146 -7.22 -9.91 2.90
C GLY A 146 -8.03 -9.12 3.94
N LEU A 147 -8.27 -7.87 3.62
CA LEU A 147 -9.01 -6.89 4.39
C LEU A 147 -10.23 -6.48 3.57
N ARG A 148 -11.40 -6.36 4.21
CA ARG A 148 -12.64 -6.11 3.47
C ARG A 148 -12.77 -4.64 3.09
N GLN A 149 -13.03 -4.39 1.80
CA GLN A 149 -13.34 -3.06 1.30
C GLN A 149 -14.71 -2.60 1.84
N GLY A 150 -14.73 -1.44 2.50
CA GLY A 150 -15.93 -0.88 3.14
C GLY A 150 -16.05 -1.17 4.65
N ASP A 151 -15.14 -1.96 5.22
CA ASP A 151 -15.02 -2.13 6.67
C ASP A 151 -14.29 -0.93 7.29
N PRO A 152 -14.86 -0.24 8.29
CA PRO A 152 -14.20 0.85 9.01
C PRO A 152 -12.82 0.51 9.58
N LEU A 153 -12.56 -0.76 9.89
CA LEU A 153 -11.30 -1.21 10.48
C LEU A 153 -10.19 -1.41 9.43
N SER A 154 -10.55 -1.86 8.22
CA SER A 154 -9.58 -2.25 7.17
C SER A 154 -8.54 -1.17 6.83
N PRO A 155 -8.89 0.12 6.64
CA PRO A 155 -7.89 1.14 6.31
C PRO A 155 -6.79 1.26 7.35
N PHE A 156 -7.14 1.22 8.64
CA PHE A 156 -6.16 1.33 9.72
C PHE A 156 -5.25 0.10 9.79
N LEU A 157 -5.80 -1.10 9.58
CA LEU A 157 -5.00 -2.32 9.53
C LEU A 157 -4.03 -2.31 8.34
N PHE A 158 -4.45 -1.74 7.21
CA PHE A 158 -3.59 -1.57 6.04
C PHE A 158 -2.42 -0.63 6.34
N LEU A 159 -2.65 0.49 7.05
CA LEU A 159 -1.58 1.40 7.48
C LEU A 159 -0.54 0.70 8.35
N LEU A 160 -0.96 -0.11 9.32
CA LEU A 160 -0.02 -0.87 10.16
C LEU A 160 0.85 -1.83 9.34
N VAL A 161 0.28 -2.45 8.31
CA VAL A 161 1.03 -3.32 7.37
C VAL A 161 2.00 -2.50 6.52
N ALA A 162 1.55 -1.37 5.95
CA ALA A 162 2.37 -0.48 5.13
C ALA A 162 3.53 0.13 5.94
N GLU A 163 3.34 0.37 7.24
CA GLU A 163 4.38 0.89 8.12
C GLU A 163 5.62 -0.03 8.19
N VAL A 164 5.43 -1.34 8.00
CA VAL A 164 6.58 -2.27 7.91
C VAL A 164 7.43 -1.98 6.67
N LEU A 165 6.81 -1.66 5.53
CA LEU A 165 7.54 -1.26 4.32
C LEU A 165 8.35 0.00 4.60
N ASN A 166 7.79 0.99 5.31
CA ASN A 166 8.52 2.22 5.66
C ASN A 166 9.73 1.94 6.52
N LYS A 167 9.59 1.07 7.53
CA LYS A 167 10.72 0.65 8.37
C LYS A 167 11.79 -0.08 7.57
N MET A 168 11.43 -0.90 6.59
CA MET A 168 12.39 -1.55 5.69
C MET A 168 13.14 -0.53 4.82
N ILE A 169 12.42 0.48 4.31
CA ILE A 169 13.01 1.58 3.51
C ILE A 169 13.98 2.39 4.37
N LYS A 170 13.58 2.81 5.56
CA LYS A 170 14.44 3.55 6.49
C LYS A 170 15.67 2.78 6.90
N TYR A 171 15.52 1.48 7.18
CA TYR A 171 16.66 0.61 7.46
C TYR A 171 17.64 0.60 6.29
N SER A 172 17.15 0.44 5.06
CA SER A 172 17.98 0.47 3.86
C SER A 172 18.68 1.82 3.64
N LEU A 173 17.97 2.93 3.87
CA LEU A 173 18.52 4.29 3.83
C LEU A 173 19.63 4.49 4.87
N SER A 174 19.40 4.08 6.11
CA SER A 174 20.37 4.21 7.22
C SER A 174 21.65 3.41 7.00
N ASN A 175 21.57 2.31 6.25
CA ASN A 175 22.72 1.48 5.88
C ASN A 175 23.41 1.95 4.60
N GLY A 176 22.91 3.00 3.93
CA GLY A 176 23.47 3.52 2.68
C GLY A 176 23.14 2.69 1.44
N ASN A 177 22.24 1.71 1.55
CA ASN A 177 21.79 0.86 0.42
C ASN A 177 20.76 1.58 -0.46
N LEU A 178 20.01 2.52 0.12
CA LEU A 178 19.21 3.51 -0.59
C LEU A 178 19.79 4.90 -0.31
N LYS A 179 19.64 5.82 -1.27
CA LYS A 179 20.03 7.22 -1.10
C LYS A 179 18.80 8.13 -1.09
N GLY A 180 17.77 7.80 -1.88
CA GLY A 180 16.66 8.71 -2.11
C GLY A 180 17.10 10.01 -2.81
N ILE A 181 16.18 10.94 -3.03
CA ILE A 181 16.48 12.22 -3.70
C ILE A 181 16.56 13.35 -2.67
N LYS A 182 17.68 14.08 -2.67
CA LYS A 182 17.84 15.28 -1.86
C LYS A 182 17.26 16.49 -2.58
N ILE A 183 16.19 17.05 -2.02
CA ILE A 183 15.54 18.26 -2.58
C ILE A 183 16.26 19.53 -2.09
N ASN A 184 16.83 19.53 -0.87
CA ASN A 184 17.53 20.67 -0.27
C ASN A 184 18.77 20.22 0.53
N ASN A 185 19.72 21.14 0.76
CA ASN A 185 21.01 20.88 1.43
C ASN A 185 20.96 20.48 2.92
N GLY A 186 19.77 20.32 3.54
CA GLY A 186 19.66 20.04 4.97
C GLY A 186 18.46 19.18 5.41
N GLY A 187 17.72 18.59 4.48
CA GLY A 187 16.60 17.70 4.78
C GLY A 187 16.93 16.23 4.60
N ASP A 188 16.11 15.36 5.21
CA ASP A 188 16.15 13.93 4.92
C ASP A 188 15.83 13.69 3.42
N PRO A 189 16.50 12.74 2.77
CA PRO A 189 16.24 12.44 1.38
C PRO A 189 14.83 11.89 1.19
N LEU A 190 14.16 12.35 0.14
CA LEU A 190 12.85 11.84 -0.26
C LEU A 190 13.03 10.43 -0.83
N THR A 191 12.47 9.42 -0.16
CA THR A 191 12.55 8.01 -0.59
C THR A 191 11.21 7.49 -1.09
N HIS A 192 10.10 7.92 -0.49
CA HIS A 192 8.76 7.49 -0.87
C HIS A 192 7.69 8.49 -0.45
N ILE A 193 6.56 8.44 -1.14
CA ILE A 193 5.28 9.02 -0.75
C ILE A 193 4.26 7.89 -0.73
N GLN A 194 3.55 7.74 0.38
CA GLN A 194 2.50 6.74 0.53
C GLN A 194 1.16 7.39 0.81
N PHE A 195 0.17 6.98 0.02
CA PHE A 195 -1.23 7.30 0.26
C PHE A 195 -2.07 6.02 0.16
N ALA A 196 -2.31 5.38 1.30
CA ALA A 196 -3.02 4.12 1.40
C ALA A 196 -2.34 3.08 0.49
N ASP A 197 -3.06 2.55 -0.50
CA ASP A 197 -2.56 1.57 -1.46
C ASP A 197 -1.71 2.17 -2.59
N ASP A 198 -1.74 3.48 -2.83
CA ASP A 198 -0.86 4.17 -3.78
C ASP A 198 0.49 4.48 -3.11
N THR A 199 1.58 3.95 -3.67
CA THR A 199 2.94 4.24 -3.20
C THR A 199 3.81 4.69 -4.37
N ILE A 200 4.53 5.79 -4.20
CA ILE A 200 5.54 6.27 -5.16
C ILE A 200 6.89 6.21 -4.47
N LEU A 201 7.88 5.63 -5.14
CA LEU A 201 9.25 5.51 -4.66
C LEU A 201 10.18 6.40 -5.47
N PHE A 202 11.25 6.86 -4.82
CA PHE A 202 12.22 7.79 -5.37
C PHE A 202 13.64 7.28 -5.18
N GLY A 203 14.51 7.55 -6.15
CA GLY A 203 15.95 7.24 -6.07
C GLY A 203 16.78 8.22 -6.91
N ASP A 204 18.00 8.48 -6.47
CA ASP A 204 18.98 9.34 -7.14
C ASP A 204 19.80 8.54 -8.17
N ASN A 205 20.03 7.25 -7.92
CA ASN A 205 20.71 6.37 -8.87
C ASN A 205 19.84 5.19 -9.31
N PRO A 206 19.20 5.24 -10.51
CA PRO A 206 18.29 4.18 -10.96
C PRO A 206 18.93 2.79 -11.01
N LEU A 207 20.17 2.66 -11.48
CA LEU A 207 20.79 1.34 -11.67
C LEU A 207 21.12 0.65 -10.34
N GLU A 208 21.66 1.41 -9.37
CA GLU A 208 22.00 0.89 -8.05
C GLU A 208 20.75 0.70 -7.18
N GLU A 209 19.86 1.69 -7.14
CA GLU A 209 18.72 1.68 -6.22
C GLU A 209 17.59 0.78 -6.71
N MET A 210 17.44 0.52 -8.02
CA MET A 210 16.38 -0.38 -8.51
C MET A 210 16.55 -1.82 -8.01
N ALA A 211 17.79 -2.32 -7.91
CA ALA A 211 18.07 -3.64 -7.35
C ALA A 211 17.69 -3.69 -5.85
N THR A 212 18.05 -2.66 -5.09
CA THR A 212 17.66 -2.53 -3.68
C THR A 212 16.15 -2.43 -3.52
N TRP A 213 15.48 -1.61 -4.34
CA TRP A 213 14.02 -1.48 -4.33
C TRP A 213 13.33 -2.81 -4.60
N LYS A 214 13.76 -3.53 -5.64
CA LYS A 214 13.23 -4.86 -5.96
C LYS A 214 13.38 -5.81 -4.78
N SER A 215 14.55 -5.86 -4.14
CA SER A 215 14.80 -6.73 -2.99
C SER A 215 13.90 -6.40 -1.79
N ILE A 216 13.75 -5.11 -1.44
CA ILE A 216 12.87 -4.67 -0.35
C ILE A 216 11.43 -5.08 -0.63
N LEU A 217 10.96 -4.82 -1.85
CA LEU A 217 9.58 -5.03 -2.25
C LEU A 217 9.22 -6.51 -2.38
N GLU A 218 10.14 -7.36 -2.84
CA GLU A 218 9.96 -8.81 -2.87
C GLU A 218 9.88 -9.39 -1.44
N GLN A 219 10.80 -9.01 -0.56
CA GLN A 219 10.78 -9.45 0.84
C GLN A 219 9.50 -9.00 1.56
N PHE A 220 9.09 -7.74 1.36
CA PHE A 220 7.84 -7.22 1.91
C PHE A 220 6.63 -7.95 1.34
N GLY A 221 6.58 -8.17 0.03
CA GLY A 221 5.47 -8.85 -0.64
C GLY A 221 5.34 -10.32 -0.23
N ASP A 222 6.45 -11.02 -0.03
CA ASP A 222 6.45 -12.41 0.44
C ASP A 222 6.00 -12.54 1.89
N ALA A 223 6.37 -11.60 2.75
CA ALA A 223 5.96 -11.60 4.16
C ALA A 223 4.50 -11.15 4.34
N SER A 224 4.11 -10.04 3.71
CA SER A 224 2.81 -9.38 3.89
C SER A 224 1.70 -9.96 3.02
N GLY A 225 2.05 -10.65 1.93
CA GLY A 225 1.12 -11.06 0.88
C GLY A 225 0.86 -9.99 -0.19
N LEU A 226 1.32 -8.75 0.02
CA LEU A 226 1.19 -7.63 -0.92
C LEU A 226 2.21 -7.74 -2.06
N LYS A 227 2.02 -8.74 -2.93
CA LYS A 227 2.91 -8.94 -4.08
C LYS A 227 2.67 -7.88 -5.16
N LEU A 228 3.76 -7.32 -5.66
CA LEU A 228 3.71 -6.40 -6.79
C LEU A 228 3.44 -7.14 -8.08
N ASN A 229 2.65 -6.49 -8.93
CA ASN A 229 2.57 -6.86 -10.32
C ASN A 229 3.57 -6.03 -11.12
N TRP A 230 4.77 -6.57 -11.35
CA TRP A 230 5.82 -5.90 -12.12
C TRP A 230 5.41 -5.54 -13.55
N THR A 231 4.43 -6.24 -14.12
CA THR A 231 3.85 -5.92 -15.45
C THR A 231 2.94 -4.69 -15.44
N ASN A 232 2.32 -4.37 -14.30
CA ASN A 232 1.50 -3.15 -14.14
C ASN A 232 2.24 -2.03 -13.40
N ALA A 233 3.34 -2.34 -12.74
CA ALA A 233 4.18 -1.37 -12.07
C ALA A 233 4.73 -0.41 -13.13
N ASN A 234 4.20 0.81 -13.15
CA ASN A 234 4.65 1.84 -14.06
C ASN A 234 5.92 2.45 -13.49
N CYS A 235 7.06 1.99 -13.99
CA CYS A 235 8.33 2.68 -13.79
C CYS A 235 8.34 3.90 -14.71
N LEU A 236 8.25 5.09 -14.15
CA LEU A 236 8.60 6.31 -14.88
C LEU A 236 10.09 6.53 -14.65
N GLU A 237 10.92 5.84 -15.44
CA GLU A 237 12.34 6.17 -15.52
C GLU A 237 12.47 7.56 -16.15
N LEU A 238 12.69 8.59 -15.33
CA LEU A 238 13.06 9.90 -15.83
C LEU A 238 14.57 9.90 -16.12
N MET A 239 14.94 9.16 -17.16
CA MET A 239 16.26 9.26 -17.78
C MET A 239 16.34 10.56 -18.59
N PHE A 240 16.97 11.59 -18.05
CA PHE A 240 17.51 12.69 -18.85
C PHE A 240 19.03 12.60 -18.94
N LEU A 241 19.52 11.57 -19.65
CA LEU A 241 20.68 11.53 -20.57
C LEU A 241 21.19 10.09 -20.71
N TRP A 242 20.94 9.48 -21.87
CA TRP A 242 21.92 8.81 -22.77
C TRP A 242 21.16 7.99 -23.83
N MET A 243 20.75 8.66 -24.91
CA MET A 243 20.10 8.05 -26.09
C MET A 243 21.08 7.32 -27.05
N SER A 244 22.27 6.93 -26.60
CA SER A 244 23.29 6.31 -27.46
C SER A 244 23.75 4.90 -27.05
N LEU A 245 23.51 4.43 -25.82
CA LEU A 245 24.08 3.12 -25.39
C LEU A 245 23.09 1.95 -25.33
N VAL A 246 21.78 2.18 -25.24
CA VAL A 246 20.78 1.08 -25.16
C VAL A 246 20.51 0.44 -26.52
N ARG A 247 21.03 1.00 -27.62
CA ARG A 247 21.01 0.34 -28.94
C ARG A 247 22.08 -0.75 -29.12
N GLU A 248 23.07 -0.86 -28.23
CA GLU A 248 24.15 -1.84 -28.36
C GLU A 248 24.03 -3.06 -27.42
N LEU A 249 23.05 -3.08 -26.50
CA LEU A 249 22.77 -4.26 -25.66
C LEU A 249 21.42 -4.93 -25.98
N ALA A 250 20.85 -4.61 -27.14
CA ALA A 250 19.69 -5.29 -27.72
C ALA A 250 20.00 -5.83 -29.13
N LEU A 251 21.20 -6.42 -29.28
CA LEU A 251 21.54 -7.40 -30.32
C LEU A 251 21.95 -8.71 -29.64
#